data_AF-X1H863-F1
#
_entry.id   AF-X1H863-F1
#
_cell.length_a   1.000
_cell.length_b   1.000
_cell.length_c   1.000
_cell.angle_alpha   90.00
_cell.angle_beta   90.00
_cell.angle_gamma   90.00
#
_symmetry.space_group_name_H-M   'P 1'
#
loop_
_entity.id
_entity.type
_entity.pdbx_description
1 polymer ?
#
loop_
_entity_poly.entity_id
_entity_poly.type
_entity_poly.pdbx_seq_one_letter_code
_entity_poly.pdbx_strand_id
1 'polypeptide(L)'
;MVNIKEQWAFHSSKPILGIEIGDVNNNSQNEIIAFSKSGRLLIISLSGKKITELEISEKSSIWQAKICDIDRDNKSEVILGGLDGLL
;
A
#
# COMPACT_ATOMS: atom_id res chain seq x y z
N MET A 1 29.26 4.34 -5.95
CA MET A 1 28.44 5.47 -5.46
C MET A 1 27.04 5.28 -6.04
N VAL A 2 26.00 5.19 -5.22
CA VAL A 2 24.61 5.06 -5.71
C VAL A 2 24.11 6.45 -6.09
N ASN A 3 23.64 6.62 -7.32
CA ASN A 3 23.03 7.86 -7.78
C ASN A 3 21.53 7.81 -7.50
N ILE A 4 21.05 8.69 -6.62
CA ILE A 4 19.63 8.79 -6.27
C ILE A 4 19.02 9.93 -7.10
N LYS A 5 18.01 9.60 -7.89
CA LYS A 5 17.24 10.57 -8.69
C LYS A 5 15.75 10.41 -8.39
N GLU A 6 15.09 11.52 -8.06
CA GLU A 6 13.64 11.57 -7.96
C GLU A 6 13.00 11.33 -9.33
N GLN A 7 12.04 10.40 -9.41
CA GLN A 7 11.25 10.14 -10.62
C GLN A 7 9.90 10.86 -10.56
N TRP A 8 9.26 10.82 -9.40
CA TRP A 8 8.00 11.49 -9.10
C TRP A 8 7.82 11.59 -7.59
N ALA A 9 6.87 12.45 -7.16
CA ALA A 9 6.46 12.58 -5.78
C ALA A 9 4.92 12.50 -5.68
N PHE A 10 4.43 11.91 -4.59
CA PHE A 10 3.01 11.85 -4.26
C PHE A 10 2.77 12.44 -2.88
N HIS A 11 1.87 13.43 -2.79
CA HIS A 11 1.49 14.04 -1.52
C HIS A 11 0.18 13.44 -1.01
N SER A 12 0.28 12.62 0.03
CA SER A 12 -0.88 12.14 0.77
C SER A 12 -1.44 13.23 1.69
N SER A 13 -2.76 13.30 1.82
CA SER A 13 -3.44 14.20 2.76
C SER A 13 -3.26 13.77 4.23
N LYS A 14 -2.82 12.52 4.46
CA LYS A 14 -2.64 11.91 5.78
C LYS A 14 -1.25 11.27 5.89
N PRO A 15 -0.63 11.24 7.09
CA PRO A 15 0.69 10.66 7.28
C PRO A 15 0.75 9.20 6.81
N ILE A 16 1.67 8.93 5.88
CA ILE A 16 2.03 7.57 5.47
C ILE A 16 2.99 7.00 6.49
N LEU A 17 2.76 5.76 6.88
CA LEU A 17 3.53 5.07 7.92
C LEU A 17 4.47 4.02 7.34
N GLY A 18 4.12 3.50 6.18
CA GLY A 18 4.94 2.57 5.44
C GLY A 18 4.38 2.33 4.05
N ILE A 19 5.16 1.58 3.28
CA ILE A 19 4.84 1.16 1.93
C ILE A 19 5.20 -0.32 1.74
N GLU A 20 4.54 -0.98 0.81
CA GLU A 20 4.89 -2.29 0.28
C GLU A 20 4.76 -2.26 -1.25
N ILE A 21 5.45 -3.17 -1.94
CA ILE A 21 5.46 -3.24 -3.42
C ILE A 21 5.04 -4.65 -3.85
N GLY A 22 4.10 -4.74 -4.77
CA GLY A 22 3.62 -6.01 -5.33
C GLY A 22 2.48 -5.81 -6.31
N ASP A 23 2.13 -6.86 -7.06
CA ASP A 23 1.02 -6.87 -8.01
C ASP A 23 -0.31 -7.02 -7.26
N VAL A 24 -0.87 -5.90 -6.80
CA VAL A 24 -2.06 -5.91 -5.92
C VAL A 24 -3.36 -5.87 -6.69
N ASN A 25 -3.31 -5.58 -7.99
CA ASN A 25 -4.48 -5.61 -8.86
C ASN A 25 -4.48 -6.81 -9.83
N ASN A 26 -3.49 -7.70 -9.72
CA ASN A 26 -3.33 -8.94 -10.49
C ASN A 26 -3.23 -8.71 -12.01
N ASN A 27 -2.49 -7.67 -12.41
CA ASN A 27 -2.27 -7.34 -13.82
C ASN A 27 -0.86 -7.71 -14.33
N SER A 28 -0.08 -8.45 -13.54
CA SER A 28 1.33 -8.81 -13.77
C SER A 28 2.32 -7.64 -13.74
N GLN A 29 1.95 -6.51 -13.16
CA GLN A 29 2.82 -5.36 -12.88
C GLN A 29 2.70 -5.00 -11.41
N ASN A 30 3.83 -4.64 -10.80
CA ASN A 30 3.80 -4.20 -9.42
C ASN A 30 3.19 -2.80 -9.29
N GLU A 31 2.50 -2.59 -8.17
CA GLU A 31 2.12 -1.30 -7.65
C GLU A 31 2.82 -1.03 -6.31
N ILE A 32 2.68 0.20 -5.82
CA ILE A 32 3.02 0.60 -4.47
C ILE A 32 1.71 0.69 -3.68
N ILE A 33 1.65 0.00 -2.56
CA ILE A 33 0.65 0.31 -1.53
C ILE A 33 1.27 1.19 -0.46
N ALA A 34 0.54 2.20 -0.01
CA ALA A 34 0.93 3.06 1.09
C ALA A 34 -0.18 3.07 2.13
N PHE A 35 0.16 2.82 3.39
CA PHE A 35 -0.81 2.74 4.47
C PHE A 35 -0.59 3.88 5.48
N SER A 36 -1.70 4.39 6.03
CA SER A 36 -1.70 5.67 6.73
C SER A 36 -2.16 5.59 8.19
N LYS A 37 -1.79 6.64 8.94
CA LYS A 37 -2.20 6.82 10.34
C LYS A 37 -3.71 6.95 10.53
N SER A 38 -4.43 7.36 9.49
CA SER A 38 -5.88 7.50 9.52
C SER A 38 -6.61 6.31 8.89
N GLY A 39 -5.99 5.13 8.87
CA GLY A 39 -6.63 3.89 8.39
C GLY A 39 -6.93 3.88 6.89
N ARG A 40 -6.17 4.66 6.09
CA ARG A 40 -6.28 4.67 4.63
C ARG A 40 -5.23 3.76 4.01
N LEU A 41 -5.62 3.05 2.95
CA LEU A 41 -4.72 2.35 2.05
C LEU A 41 -4.76 3.04 0.68
N LEU A 42 -3.63 3.49 0.18
CA LEU A 42 -3.49 4.03 -1.17
C LEU A 42 -2.84 2.99 -2.06
N ILE A 43 -3.33 2.85 -3.29
CA ILE A 43 -2.69 2.05 -4.34
C ILE A 43 -2.21 3.01 -5.43
N ILE A 44 -0.93 2.97 -5.73
CA ILE A 44 -0.24 3.90 -6.63
C ILE A 44 0.55 3.07 -7.64
N SER A 45 0.46 3.40 -8.93
CA SER A 45 1.33 2.77 -9.94
C SER A 45 2.80 3.10 -9.69
N LEU A 46 3.72 2.30 -10.25
CA LEU A 46 5.16 2.63 -10.22
C LEU A 46 5.52 3.94 -10.95
N SER A 47 4.60 4.47 -11.77
CA SER A 47 4.72 5.79 -12.40
C SER A 47 4.18 6.96 -11.56
N GLY A 48 3.72 6.71 -10.34
CA GLY A 48 3.26 7.75 -9.41
C GLY A 48 1.79 8.14 -9.56
N LYS A 49 1.02 7.43 -10.39
CA LYS A 49 -0.41 7.69 -10.57
C LYS A 49 -1.21 6.99 -9.47
N LYS A 50 -2.03 7.74 -8.73
CA LYS A 50 -3.01 7.13 -7.81
C LYS A 50 -4.00 6.29 -8.61
N ILE A 51 -4.05 4.99 -8.30
CA ILE A 51 -5.02 4.05 -8.86
C ILE A 51 -6.30 4.13 -8.03
N THR A 52 -6.19 3.96 -6.71
CA THR A 52 -7.32 4.07 -5.79
C THR A 52 -6.87 4.41 -4.36
N GLU A 53 -7.83 4.71 -3.52
CA GLU A 53 -7.68 4.96 -2.09
C GLU A 53 -8.86 4.33 -1.36
N LEU A 54 -8.57 3.49 -0.38
CA LEU A 54 -9.54 2.75 0.40
C LEU A 54 -9.51 3.23 1.85
N GLU A 55 -10.69 3.32 2.44
CA GLU A 55 -10.86 3.50 3.87
C GLU A 55 -11.00 2.12 4.51
N ILE A 56 -9.97 1.69 5.24
CA ILE A 56 -9.96 0.38 5.91
C ILE A 56 -10.47 0.51 7.34
N SER A 57 -10.11 1.62 8.01
CA SER A 57 -10.59 1.93 9.36
C SER A 57 -10.77 3.43 9.54
N GLU A 58 -11.90 3.83 10.12
CA GLU A 58 -12.16 5.23 10.52
C GLU A 58 -11.43 5.63 11.81
N LYS A 59 -11.03 4.65 12.62
CA LYS A 59 -10.64 4.86 14.02
C LYS A 59 -9.22 4.41 14.35
N SER A 60 -8.55 3.75 13.42
CA SER A 60 -7.26 3.10 13.67
C SER A 60 -6.23 3.35 12.58
N SER A 61 -4.98 3.38 12.99
CA SER A 61 -3.84 3.42 12.08
C SER A 61 -3.57 2.01 11.55
N ILE A 62 -3.31 1.90 10.26
CA ILE A 62 -2.70 0.69 9.70
C ILE A 62 -1.19 0.81 9.95
N TRP A 63 -0.62 -0.17 10.65
CA TRP A 63 0.77 -0.15 11.10
C TRP A 63 1.68 -1.04 10.26
N GLN A 64 1.11 -2.06 9.63
CA GLN A 64 1.85 -3.01 8.80
C GLN A 64 1.00 -3.47 7.62
N ALA A 65 1.67 -3.77 6.52
CA ALA A 65 1.07 -4.47 5.39
C ALA A 65 1.99 -5.61 4.92
N LYS A 66 1.40 -6.63 4.27
CA LYS A 66 2.10 -7.65 3.49
C LYS A 66 1.32 -7.94 2.21
N ILE A 67 2.06 -8.26 1.15
CA ILE A 67 1.50 -8.69 -0.13
C ILE A 67 2.01 -10.10 -0.40
N CYS A 68 1.10 -11.06 -0.55
CA CYS A 68 1.43 -12.44 -0.89
C CYS A 68 0.21 -13.20 -1.40
N ASP A 69 0.44 -14.18 -2.28
CA ASP A 69 -0.55 -15.20 -2.63
C ASP A 69 -0.67 -16.20 -1.47
N ILE A 70 -1.64 -15.97 -0.58
CA ILE A 70 -1.82 -16.77 0.64
C ILE A 70 -2.67 -18.01 0.40
N ASP A 71 -3.60 -17.95 -0.56
CA ASP A 71 -4.55 -19.04 -0.84
C ASP A 71 -4.16 -19.90 -2.07
N ARG A 72 -3.07 -19.54 -2.75
CA ARG A 72 -2.45 -20.23 -3.89
C ARG A 72 -3.31 -20.22 -5.15
N ASP A 73 -4.10 -19.16 -5.35
CA ASP A 73 -4.89 -19.00 -6.57
C ASP A 73 -4.14 -18.24 -7.69
N ASN A 74 -2.86 -17.91 -7.48
CA ASN A 74 -2.02 -17.06 -8.34
C ASN A 74 -2.44 -15.58 -8.39
N LYS A 75 -3.23 -15.12 -7.43
CA LYS A 75 -3.47 -13.70 -7.17
C LYS A 75 -2.80 -13.32 -5.85
N SER A 76 -2.37 -12.07 -5.75
CA SER A 76 -1.80 -11.57 -4.50
C SER A 76 -2.89 -10.97 -3.62
N GLU A 77 -2.86 -11.34 -2.35
CA GLU A 77 -3.68 -10.73 -1.30
C GLU A 77 -2.89 -9.65 -0.56
N VAL A 78 -3.62 -8.69 0.02
CA VAL A 78 -3.06 -7.67 0.91
C VAL A 78 -3.53 -7.92 2.33
N ILE A 79 -2.57 -8.16 3.24
CA ILE A 79 -2.81 -8.37 4.67
C ILE A 79 -2.45 -7.08 5.39
N LEU A 80 -3.32 -6.58 6.27
CA LEU A 80 -3.13 -5.30 6.98
C LEU A 80 -3.22 -5.52 8.49
N GLY A 81 -2.25 -4.98 9.23
CA GLY A 81 -2.29 -4.97 10.70
C GLY A 81 -2.57 -3.57 11.24
N GLY A 82 -3.63 -3.41 12.03
CA GLY A 82 -4.02 -2.16 12.69
C GLY A 82 -3.70 -2.12 14.19
N LEU A 83 -3.63 -0.92 14.77
CA LEU A 83 -3.36 -0.73 16.22
C LEU A 83 -4.57 -1.02 17.13
N ASP A 84 -5.75 -1.19 16.55
CA ASP A 84 -7.01 -1.56 17.20
C ASP A 84 -7.22 -3.08 17.28
N GLY A 85 -6.21 -3.87 16.91
CA GLY A 85 -6.33 -5.33 16.80
C GLY A 85 -7.00 -5.79 15.51
N LEU A 86 -7.19 -4.89 14.53
CA LEU A 86 -7.60 -5.25 13.18
C LEU A 86 -6.49 -6.07 12.49
N LEU A 87 -6.86 -7.25 11.97
CA LEU A 87 -6.08 -8.07 11.05
C LEU A 87 -6.99 -8.54 9.91
#